data_AF-A0AAW0GS92-F1
#
_entry.id   AF-A0AAW0GS92-F1
#
_cell.length_a   1.000
_cell.length_b   1.000
_cell.length_c   1.000
_cell.angle_alpha   90.00
_cell.angle_beta   90.00
_cell.angle_gamma   90.00
#
_symmetry.space_group_name_H-M   'P 1'
#
loop_
_entity.id
_entity.type
_entity.pdbx_description
1 polymer ?
#
loop_
_entity_poly.entity_id
_entity_poly.type
_entity_poly.pdbx_seq_one_letter_code
_entity_poly.pdbx_strand_id
1 'polypeptide(L)'
;MVHVSRDTPYMKLLSSFLQKKYRLAVDSWGADDKSVKHVYDPIIALIKENVPKEEDQKLYPYPVWTVEERVARISRCMLISEFMALEWAEHFRGMDESQLDVLAQSFKFERCLKREGLNQILRDHATQNVET
;
A
#
# COMPACT_ATOMS: atom_id res chain seq x y z
N MET A 1 -1.81 -5.79 16.51
CA MET A 1 -2.11 -5.58 15.07
C MET A 1 -3.09 -6.62 14.54
N VAL A 2 -4.09 -6.17 13.79
CA VAL A 2 -5.11 -7.01 13.15
C VAL A 2 -5.21 -6.70 11.64
N HIS A 3 -5.91 -7.53 10.89
CA HIS A 3 -6.29 -7.27 9.50
C HIS A 3 -7.68 -7.83 9.21
N VAL A 4 -8.38 -7.27 8.22
CA VAL A 4 -9.70 -7.77 7.80
C VAL A 4 -9.58 -9.21 7.28
N SER A 5 -10.53 -10.08 7.63
CA SER A 5 -10.60 -11.44 7.09
C SER A 5 -10.86 -11.42 5.57
N ARG A 6 -10.19 -12.31 4.84
CA ARG A 6 -10.41 -12.51 3.39
C ARG A 6 -11.82 -12.99 3.06
N ASP A 7 -12.55 -13.52 4.05
CA ASP A 7 -13.91 -14.02 3.88
C ASP A 7 -14.99 -12.93 3.96
N THR A 8 -14.61 -11.70 4.31
CA THR A 8 -15.56 -10.58 4.41
C THR A 8 -16.11 -10.16 3.05
N PRO A 9 -17.34 -9.59 3.00
CA PRO A 9 -17.95 -9.10 1.76
C PRO A 9 -17.04 -8.17 0.94
N TYR A 10 -16.38 -7.20 1.58
CA TYR A 10 -15.46 -6.27 0.91
C TYR A 10 -14.28 -6.99 0.26
N MET A 11 -13.63 -7.89 0.98
CA MET A 11 -12.45 -8.62 0.48
C MET A 11 -12.80 -9.56 -0.67
N LYS A 12 -14.00 -10.14 -0.66
CA LYS A 12 -14.50 -10.97 -1.76
C LYS A 12 -14.81 -10.13 -3.01
N LEU A 13 -15.59 -9.06 -2.84
CA LEU A 13 -15.98 -8.14 -3.92
C LEU A 13 -14.77 -7.58 -4.68
N LEU A 14 -13.77 -7.10 -3.93
CA LEU A 14 -12.60 -6.43 -4.49
C LEU A 14 -11.39 -7.34 -4.65
N SER A 15 -11.53 -8.66 -4.50
CA SER A 15 -10.40 -9.61 -4.51
C SER A 15 -9.49 -9.46 -5.73
N SER A 16 -10.06 -9.41 -6.94
CA SER A 16 -9.33 -9.21 -8.20
C SER A 16 -8.69 -7.82 -8.30
N PHE A 17 -9.42 -6.79 -7.89
CA PHE A 17 -8.92 -5.41 -7.91
C PHE A 17 -7.76 -5.21 -6.91
N LEU A 18 -7.85 -5.79 -5.71
CA LEU A 18 -6.78 -5.78 -4.72
C LEU A 18 -5.55 -6.56 -5.19
N GLN A 19 -5.73 -7.67 -5.90
CA GLN A 19 -4.61 -8.39 -6.54
C GLN A 19 -3.94 -7.53 -7.62
N LYS A 20 -4.73 -6.81 -8.43
CA LYS A 20 -4.21 -5.84 -9.41
C LYS A 20 -3.40 -4.75 -8.71
N LYS A 21 -3.93 -4.15 -7.64
CA LYS A 21 -3.22 -3.15 -6.82
C LYS A 21 -1.91 -3.69 -6.27
N TYR A 22 -1.92 -4.91 -5.71
CA TYR A 22 -0.73 -5.55 -5.17
C TYR A 22 0.34 -5.78 -6.24
N ARG A 23 -0.04 -6.33 -7.41
CA ARG A 23 0.89 -6.57 -8.53
C ARG A 23 1.51 -5.26 -9.04
N LEU A 24 0.68 -4.23 -9.23
CA LEU A 24 1.14 -2.90 -9.67
C LEU A 24 1.83 -2.10 -8.55
N ALA A 25 1.78 -2.63 -7.32
CA ALA A 25 2.39 -2.10 -6.11
C ALA A 25 1.92 -0.68 -5.74
N VAL A 26 0.77 -0.22 -6.23
CA VAL A 26 0.31 1.18 -6.18
C VAL A 26 0.06 1.74 -4.76
N ASP A 27 0.12 0.92 -3.72
CA ASP A 27 0.06 1.38 -2.34
C ASP A 27 1.46 1.74 -1.82
N SER A 28 1.60 2.87 -1.11
CA SER A 28 2.91 3.35 -0.65
C SER A 28 3.49 2.58 0.54
N TRP A 29 2.75 1.63 1.12
CA TRP A 29 3.16 0.91 2.32
C TRP A 29 3.00 -0.60 2.15
N GLY A 30 4.03 -1.36 2.50
CA GLY A 30 4.02 -2.82 2.42
C GLY A 30 3.95 -3.38 0.99
N ALA A 31 4.35 -2.58 -0.01
CA ALA A 31 4.32 -2.98 -1.41
C ALA A 31 5.58 -3.75 -1.83
N ASP A 32 5.40 -4.71 -2.74
CA ASP A 32 6.49 -5.41 -3.45
C ASP A 32 6.40 -5.02 -4.94
N ASP A 33 7.34 -4.19 -5.40
CA ASP A 33 7.33 -3.62 -6.75
C ASP A 33 8.04 -4.48 -7.80
N LYS A 34 8.56 -5.68 -7.45
CA LYS A 34 9.37 -6.51 -8.35
C LYS A 34 8.76 -6.72 -9.74
N SER A 35 7.43 -6.83 -9.82
CA SER A 35 6.74 -7.09 -11.09
C SER A 35 6.67 -5.87 -12.02
N VAL A 36 6.87 -4.66 -11.50
CA VAL A 36 6.78 -3.39 -12.25
C VAL A 36 8.02 -2.52 -12.13
N LYS A 37 9.02 -2.92 -11.33
CA LYS A 37 10.24 -2.17 -11.05
C LYS A 37 10.96 -1.69 -12.32
N HIS A 38 11.06 -2.58 -13.32
CA HIS A 38 11.69 -2.29 -14.62
C HIS A 38 11.06 -1.12 -15.38
N VAL A 39 9.81 -0.74 -15.09
CA VAL A 39 9.14 0.42 -15.71
C VAL A 39 9.64 1.74 -15.11
N TYR A 40 10.02 1.75 -13.84
CA TYR A 40 10.36 2.97 -13.10
C TYR A 40 11.87 3.18 -12.95
N ASP A 41 12.67 2.11 -13.03
CA ASP A 41 14.13 2.19 -13.01
C ASP A 41 14.71 3.19 -14.03
N PRO A 42 14.21 3.31 -15.29
CA PRO A 42 14.69 4.32 -16.23
C PRO A 42 14.46 5.76 -15.76
N ILE A 43 13.37 6.03 -15.03
CA ILE A 43 13.08 7.37 -14.49
C ILE A 43 14.06 7.70 -13.37
N ILE A 44 14.34 6.72 -12.51
CA ILE A 44 15.34 6.85 -11.44
C ILE A 44 16.73 7.12 -12.04
N ALA A 45 17.11 6.36 -13.06
CA ALA A 45 18.38 6.52 -13.77
C ALA A 45 18.50 7.91 -14.39
N LEU A 46 17.46 8.36 -15.12
CA LEU A 46 17.40 9.69 -15.74
C LEU A 46 17.67 10.81 -14.72
N ILE A 47 17.06 10.74 -13.53
CA ILE A 47 17.27 11.73 -12.47
C ILE A 47 18.73 11.69 -11.98
N LYS A 48 19.26 10.50 -11.69
CA LYS A 48 20.63 10.35 -11.16
C LYS A 48 21.69 10.79 -12.16
N GLU A 49 21.49 10.52 -13.44
CA GLU A 49 22.41 10.92 -14.51
C GLU A 49 22.43 12.44 -14.75
N ASN A 50 21.27 13.10 -14.62
CA ASN A 50 21.13 14.53 -14.94
C ASN A 50 21.19 15.46 -13.72
N VAL A 51 21.11 14.92 -12.50
CA VAL A 51 21.31 15.64 -11.24
C VAL A 51 22.41 14.94 -10.44
N PRO A 52 23.67 14.91 -10.91
CA PRO A 52 24.70 14.03 -10.37
C PRO A 52 25.17 14.39 -8.94
N LYS A 53 24.91 15.62 -8.48
CA LYS A 53 25.21 16.05 -7.12
C LYS A 53 24.17 15.45 -6.16
N GLU A 54 24.60 14.44 -5.39
CA GLU A 54 23.73 13.69 -4.48
C GLU A 54 22.94 14.59 -3.52
N GLU A 55 23.54 15.67 -3.02
CA GLU A 55 22.87 16.60 -2.11
C GLU A 55 21.64 17.26 -2.75
N ASP A 56 21.68 17.52 -4.06
CA ASP A 56 20.56 18.15 -4.79
C ASP A 56 19.42 17.14 -5.06
N GLN A 57 19.68 15.84 -4.84
CA GLN A 57 18.66 14.78 -4.90
C GLN A 57 17.92 14.59 -3.56
N LYS A 58 18.44 15.14 -2.45
CA LYS A 58 17.89 14.96 -1.08
C LYS A 58 16.76 15.93 -0.77
N LEU A 59 15.65 15.77 -1.47
CA LEU A 59 14.47 16.61 -1.29
C LEU A 59 13.67 16.22 -0.04
N TYR A 60 13.19 17.20 0.73
CA TYR A 60 12.32 16.98 1.88
C TYR A 60 11.11 16.08 1.51
N PRO A 61 10.79 15.02 2.28
CA PRO A 61 11.33 14.67 3.61
C PRO A 61 12.45 13.60 3.59
N TYR A 62 13.65 13.91 3.07
CA TYR A 62 14.83 13.07 3.23
C TYR A 62 15.18 12.84 4.72
N PRO A 63 15.63 11.64 5.16
CA PRO A 63 15.94 10.43 4.37
C PRO A 63 14.74 9.52 4.10
N VAL A 64 13.54 9.90 4.52
CA VAL A 64 12.34 9.06 4.35
C VAL A 64 12.01 8.87 2.87
N TRP A 65 12.15 9.92 2.06
CA TRP A 65 11.94 9.84 0.61
C TRP A 65 13.27 9.98 -0.14
N THR A 66 13.85 8.85 -0.52
CA THR A 66 14.96 8.81 -1.48
C THR A 66 14.45 9.13 -2.90
N VAL A 67 15.36 9.19 -3.88
CA VAL A 67 14.99 9.36 -5.29
C VAL A 67 14.04 8.24 -5.74
N GLU A 68 14.34 6.99 -5.39
CA GLU A 68 13.54 5.82 -5.72
C GLU A 68 12.14 5.93 -5.10
N GLU A 69 12.06 6.27 -3.82
CA GLU A 69 10.79 6.39 -3.10
C GLU A 69 9.96 7.57 -3.63
N ARG A 70 10.61 8.68 -4.02
CA ARG A 70 9.94 9.82 -4.62
C ARG A 70 9.37 9.47 -6.00
N VAL A 71 10.15 8.80 -6.84
CA VAL A 71 9.67 8.30 -8.13
C VAL A 71 8.50 7.35 -7.91
N ALA A 72 8.63 6.40 -6.99
CA ALA A 72 7.57 5.46 -6.65
C ALA A 72 6.27 6.19 -6.26
N ARG A 73 6.35 7.17 -5.36
CA ARG A 73 5.16 7.90 -4.89
C ARG A 73 4.47 8.66 -6.01
N ILE A 74 5.21 9.44 -6.76
CA ILE A 74 4.64 10.31 -7.80
C ILE A 74 4.08 9.48 -8.97
N SER A 75 4.77 8.40 -9.35
CA SER A 75 4.37 7.59 -10.50
C SER A 75 3.38 6.50 -10.12
N ARG A 76 3.83 5.38 -9.56
CA ARG A 76 3.00 4.22 -9.21
C ARG A 76 1.94 4.54 -8.15
N CYS A 77 2.26 5.30 -7.10
CA CYS A 77 1.29 5.50 -6.00
C CYS A 77 0.27 6.61 -6.26
N MET A 78 0.63 7.67 -7.00
CA MET A 78 -0.26 8.78 -7.32
C MET A 78 -0.82 8.63 -8.74
N LEU A 79 0.02 8.69 -9.77
CA LEU A 79 -0.44 8.70 -11.17
C LEU A 79 -1.22 7.43 -11.54
N ILE A 80 -0.67 6.23 -11.27
CA ILE A 80 -1.39 4.99 -11.64
C ILE A 80 -2.67 4.83 -10.81
N SER A 81 -2.62 5.12 -9.51
CA SER A 81 -3.79 5.05 -8.62
C SER A 81 -4.92 5.99 -9.05
N GLU A 82 -4.60 7.15 -9.62
CA GLU A 82 -5.59 8.10 -10.14
C GLU A 82 -6.45 7.47 -11.23
N PHE A 83 -5.84 6.77 -12.20
CA PHE A 83 -6.57 6.04 -13.24
C PHE A 83 -7.38 4.85 -12.69
N MET A 84 -7.02 4.33 -11.52
CA MET A 84 -7.72 3.22 -10.88
C MET A 84 -8.92 3.67 -10.04
N ALA A 85 -9.10 4.97 -9.78
CA ALA A 85 -10.14 5.46 -8.88
C ALA A 85 -11.56 5.20 -9.41
N LEU A 86 -11.83 5.52 -10.69
CA LEU A 86 -13.13 5.24 -11.29
C LEU A 86 -13.35 3.74 -11.50
N GLU A 87 -12.32 3.00 -11.92
CA GLU A 87 -12.37 1.54 -12.02
C GLU A 87 -12.74 0.90 -10.68
N TRP A 88 -12.18 1.38 -9.56
CA TRP A 88 -12.56 0.94 -8.22
C TRP A 88 -14.03 1.27 -7.90
N ALA A 89 -14.47 2.48 -8.24
CA ALA A 89 -15.84 2.94 -7.97
C ALA A 89 -16.90 2.10 -8.71
N GLU A 90 -16.58 1.57 -9.90
CA GLU A 90 -17.49 0.71 -10.67
C GLU A 90 -17.95 -0.53 -9.90
N HIS A 91 -17.13 -1.05 -8.98
CA HIS A 91 -17.50 -2.22 -8.17
C HIS A 91 -18.72 -1.98 -7.26
N PHE A 92 -19.09 -0.72 -7.02
CA PHE A 92 -20.22 -0.33 -6.19
C PHE A 92 -21.42 0.17 -6.98
N ARG A 93 -21.33 0.22 -8.33
CA ARG A 93 -22.39 0.75 -9.17
C ARG A 93 -23.69 -0.06 -8.98
N GLY A 94 -24.79 0.66 -8.72
CA GLY A 94 -26.10 0.06 -8.55
C GLY A 94 -26.37 -0.55 -7.17
N MET A 95 -25.42 -0.42 -6.24
CA MET A 95 -25.65 -0.81 -4.84
C MET A 95 -26.49 0.25 -4.12
N ASP A 96 -27.41 -0.20 -3.27
CA ASP A 96 -28.10 0.66 -2.32
C ASP A 96 -27.32 0.84 -1.02
N GLU A 97 -27.80 1.73 -0.15
CA GLU A 97 -27.18 2.02 1.14
C GLU A 97 -27.06 0.79 2.05
N SER A 98 -28.03 -0.12 2.02
CA SER A 98 -28.00 -1.33 2.85
C SER A 98 -26.89 -2.29 2.41
N GLN A 99 -26.65 -2.41 1.11
CA GLN A 99 -25.57 -3.21 0.55
C GLN A 99 -24.21 -2.58 0.84
N LEU A 100 -24.10 -1.25 0.76
CA LEU A 100 -22.89 -0.52 1.13
C LEU A 100 -22.58 -0.65 2.63
N ASP A 101 -23.60 -0.61 3.49
CA ASP A 101 -23.43 -0.85 4.93
C ASP A 101 -22.87 -2.26 5.18
N VAL A 102 -23.41 -3.30 4.55
CA VAL A 102 -22.88 -4.67 4.65
C VAL A 102 -21.40 -4.74 4.24
N LEU A 103 -20.98 -4.01 3.21
CA LEU A 103 -19.58 -3.92 2.82
C LEU A 103 -18.74 -3.20 3.87
N ALA A 104 -19.20 -2.07 4.40
CA ALA A 104 -18.53 -1.32 5.46
C ALA A 104 -18.38 -2.15 6.75
N GLN A 105 -19.36 -2.98 7.10
CA GLN A 105 -19.29 -3.89 8.25
C GLN A 105 -18.16 -4.92 8.15
N SER A 106 -17.56 -5.12 6.96
CA SER A 106 -16.36 -5.96 6.78
C SER A 106 -15.19 -5.52 7.66
N PHE A 107 -15.13 -4.24 8.05
CA PHE A 107 -14.04 -3.67 8.84
C PHE A 107 -14.30 -3.67 10.35
N LYS A 108 -15.44 -4.21 10.81
CA LYS A 108 -15.71 -4.39 12.25
C LYS A 108 -14.60 -5.21 12.90
N PHE A 109 -14.27 -4.88 14.15
CA PHE A 109 -13.18 -5.55 14.88
C PHE A 109 -13.40 -7.07 15.01
N GLU A 110 -14.65 -7.51 15.19
CA GLU A 110 -15.04 -8.93 15.22
C GLU A 110 -14.79 -9.69 13.90
N ARG A 111 -14.63 -8.96 12.78
CA ARG A 111 -14.31 -9.50 11.45
C ARG A 111 -12.82 -9.41 11.12
N CYS A 112 -12.02 -8.88 12.04
CA CYS A 112 -10.58 -8.79 11.90
C CYS A 112 -9.89 -10.01 12.53
N LEU A 113 -8.83 -10.48 11.87
CA LEU A 113 -7.95 -11.54 12.35
C LEU A 113 -6.66 -10.94 12.91
N LYS A 114 -6.08 -11.60 13.90
CA LYS A 114 -4.79 -11.21 14.46
C LYS A 114 -3.66 -11.55 13.50
N ARG A 115 -2.71 -10.63 13.35
CA ARG A 115 -1.41 -10.92 12.72
C ARG A 115 -0.53 -11.63 13.75
N GLU A 116 -0.74 -12.92 13.98
CA GLU A 116 -0.12 -13.62 15.11
C GLU A 116 1.41 -13.50 15.14
N GLY A 117 2.09 -13.74 14.01
CA GLY A 117 3.55 -13.60 13.94
C GLY A 117 4.05 -12.19 14.28
N LEU A 118 3.42 -11.15 13.70
CA LEU A 118 3.76 -9.76 14.01
C LEU A 118 3.45 -9.40 15.47
N ASN A 119 2.31 -9.86 15.98
CA ASN A 119 1.92 -9.59 17.36
C ASN A 119 2.86 -10.25 18.36
N GLN A 120 3.38 -11.45 18.03
CA GLN A 120 4.37 -12.13 18.86
C GLN A 120 5.66 -11.32 18.91
N ILE A 121 6.22 -10.94 17.75
CA ILE A 121 7.44 -10.13 17.66
C ILE A 121 7.31 -8.83 18.45
N LEU A 122 6.17 -8.14 18.33
CA LEU A 122 5.94 -6.88 19.06
C LEU A 122 5.86 -7.09 20.58
N ARG A 123 5.29 -8.20 21.05
CA ARG A 123 5.23 -8.52 22.48
C ARG A 123 6.61 -8.86 23.03
N ASP A 124 7.36 -9.69 22.32
CA ASP A 124 8.71 -10.11 22.72
C ASP A 124 9.65 -8.90 22.83
N HIS A 125 9.58 -7.98 21.87
CA HIS A 125 10.35 -6.73 21.91
C HIS A 125 9.90 -5.79 23.04
N ALA A 126 8.61 -5.73 23.35
CA ALA A 126 8.11 -4.90 24.45
C ALA A 126 8.64 -5.38 25.81
N THR A 127 8.80 -6.69 26.00
CA THR A 127 9.37 -7.25 27.24
C THR A 127 10.88 -7.02 27.37
N GLN A 128 11.63 -6.97 26.26
CA GLN A 128 13.08 -6.75 26.28
C GLN A 128 13.50 -5.35 26.80
N ASN A 129 12.65 -4.32 26.62
CA ASN A 129 12.95 -2.96 27.05
C ASN A 129 12.60 -2.68 28.53
N VAL A 130 12.13 -3.69 29.28
CA VAL A 130 11.79 -3.55 30.72
C VAL A 130 12.96 -3.99 31.61
N GLU A 131 13.98 -4.66 31.06
CA GLU A 131 15.12 -5.21 31.79
C GLU A 131 16.42 -4.37 31.67
N THR A 132 16.33 -3.18 31.07
CA THR A 132 17.42 -2.16 30.98
C THR A 132 16.99 -0.86 31.60
#